data_AF-A0A850R8L9-F1
#
_entry.id   AF-A0A850R8L9-F1
#
_cell.length_a   1.000
_cell.length_b   1.000
_cell.length_c   1.000
_cell.angle_alpha   90.00
_cell.angle_beta   90.00
_cell.angle_gamma   90.00
#
_symmetry.space_group_name_H-M   'P 1'
#
loop_
_entity.id
_entity.type
_entity.pdbx_description
1 polymer ?
#
loop_
_entity_poly.entity_id
_entity_poly.type
_entity_poly.pdbx_seq_one_letter_code
_entity_poly.pdbx_strand_id
1 'polypeptide(L)'
;MKSTTRYLTQCLEEILIQTDVEILTVKEFALYAEVSRSTVYRSFAGGLPDLYELVIEQRTQTALDLAGTNWLEFVNYCVDQILAQRQRFQNFYKLARPVLPKVFWEQLIKRALLEQEVILPGMALPGLADFMVGGILWNSEKWFSNQLRAPREEVIEFLSVPSQIVI
;
A
#
# COMPACT_ATOMS: atom_id res chain seq x y z
N MET A 1 -4.89 -16.10 -11.25
CA MET A 1 -4.84 -16.34 -9.79
C MET A 1 -5.57 -17.64 -9.44
N LYS A 2 -4.97 -18.53 -8.62
CA LYS A 2 -5.62 -19.79 -8.19
C LYS A 2 -6.84 -19.48 -7.29
N SER A 3 -7.82 -20.38 -7.25
CA SER A 3 -9.04 -20.21 -6.45
C SER A 3 -8.74 -20.00 -4.95
N THR A 4 -7.83 -20.80 -4.38
CA THR A 4 -7.43 -20.67 -2.97
C THR A 4 -6.78 -19.32 -2.66
N THR A 5 -5.89 -18.82 -3.53
CA THR A 5 -5.28 -17.50 -3.36
C THR A 5 -6.35 -16.41 -3.30
N ARG A 6 -7.32 -16.44 -4.24
CA ARG A 6 -8.43 -15.48 -4.26
C ARG A 6 -9.24 -15.52 -2.97
N TYR A 7 -9.57 -16.72 -2.50
CA TYR A 7 -10.33 -16.92 -1.27
C TYR A 7 -9.58 -16.36 -0.06
N LEU A 8 -8.30 -16.66 0.10
CA LEU A 8 -7.50 -16.15 1.22
C LEU A 8 -7.34 -14.62 1.16
N THR A 9 -7.16 -14.04 -0.03
CA THR A 9 -7.18 -12.58 -0.22
C THR A 9 -8.50 -11.99 0.24
N GLN A 10 -9.63 -12.59 -0.12
CA GLN A 10 -10.95 -12.14 0.32
C GLN A 10 -11.12 -12.22 1.84
N CYS A 11 -10.72 -13.32 2.48
CA CYS A 11 -10.77 -13.46 3.93
C CYS A 11 -9.97 -12.37 4.65
N LEU A 12 -8.78 -12.03 4.15
CA LEU A 12 -8.01 -10.92 4.72
C LEU A 12 -8.74 -9.59 4.54
N GLU A 13 -9.29 -9.34 3.36
CA GLU A 13 -10.03 -8.11 3.08
C GLU A 13 -11.27 -7.94 3.97
N GLU A 14 -11.94 -9.03 4.36
CA GLU A 14 -13.02 -9.03 5.34
C GLU A 14 -12.53 -8.71 6.76
N ILE A 15 -11.40 -9.29 7.19
CA ILE A 15 -10.76 -8.97 8.47
C ILE A 15 -10.44 -7.48 8.55
N LEU A 16 -9.91 -6.89 7.47
CA LEU A 16 -9.50 -5.49 7.45
C LEU A 16 -10.66 -4.51 7.66
N ILE A 17 -11.91 -4.89 7.35
CA ILE A 17 -13.09 -4.03 7.52
C ILE A 17 -13.56 -3.97 8.98
N GLN A 18 -13.09 -4.88 9.84
CA GLN A 18 -13.48 -4.95 11.24
C GLN A 18 -12.99 -3.72 12.04
N THR A 19 -13.66 -3.41 13.16
CA THR A 19 -13.43 -2.17 13.92
C THR A 19 -12.03 -2.03 14.49
N ASP A 20 -11.38 -3.12 14.87
CA ASP A 20 -9.96 -3.13 15.20
C ASP A 20 -9.38 -4.50 14.92
N VAL A 21 -8.19 -4.52 14.35
CA VAL A 21 -7.49 -5.75 14.01
C VAL A 21 -6.24 -5.83 14.87
N GLU A 22 -6.19 -6.84 15.72
CA GLU A 22 -4.99 -7.21 16.47
C GLU A 22 -3.95 -7.84 15.54
N ILE A 23 -2.73 -8.06 16.06
CA ILE A 23 -1.68 -8.75 15.31
C ILE A 23 -2.21 -10.12 14.87
N LEU A 24 -2.29 -10.31 13.56
CA LEU A 24 -2.80 -11.53 12.95
C LEU A 24 -1.66 -12.51 12.69
N THR A 25 -1.71 -13.70 13.30
CA THR A 25 -0.80 -14.80 13.00
C THR A 25 -1.35 -15.73 11.92
N VAL A 26 -0.47 -16.52 11.28
CA VAL A 26 -0.90 -17.56 10.30
C VAL A 26 -1.90 -18.55 10.93
N LYS A 27 -1.76 -18.84 12.23
CA LYS A 27 -2.67 -19.75 12.94
C LYS A 27 -4.08 -19.15 13.05
N GLU A 28 -4.18 -17.90 13.49
CA GLU A 28 -5.46 -17.21 13.64
C GLU A 28 -6.12 -16.97 12.28
N PHE A 29 -5.34 -16.55 11.29
CA PHE A 29 -5.85 -16.38 9.93
C PHE A 29 -6.36 -17.70 9.32
N ALA A 30 -5.61 -18.79 9.49
CA ALA A 30 -6.04 -20.10 8.99
C ALA A 30 -7.32 -20.58 9.68
N LEU A 31 -7.47 -20.29 10.98
CA LEU A 31 -8.70 -20.57 11.72
C LEU A 31 -9.88 -19.75 11.19
N TYR A 32 -9.70 -18.45 10.98
CA TYR A 32 -10.73 -17.57 10.41
C TYR A 32 -11.16 -18.02 9.01
N ALA A 33 -10.19 -18.35 8.15
CA ALA A 33 -10.45 -18.79 6.78
C ALA A 33 -10.92 -20.25 6.68
N GLU A 34 -11.06 -20.97 7.80
CA GLU A 34 -11.44 -22.39 7.87
C GLU A 34 -10.53 -23.30 7.02
N VAL A 35 -9.23 -23.03 7.02
CA VAL A 35 -8.23 -23.82 6.30
C VAL A 35 -7.11 -24.29 7.23
N SER A 36 -6.34 -25.26 6.78
CA SER A 36 -5.11 -25.64 7.48
C SER A 36 -4.00 -24.59 7.27
N ARG A 37 -3.07 -24.48 8.24
CA ARG A 37 -1.86 -23.65 8.08
C ARG A 37 -1.04 -24.06 6.85
N SER A 38 -1.00 -25.34 6.51
CA SER A 38 -0.29 -25.81 5.32
C SER A 38 -0.97 -25.37 4.02
N THR A 39 -2.28 -25.16 4.01
CA THR A 39 -3.00 -24.54 2.87
C THR A 39 -2.55 -23.09 2.65
N VAL A 40 -2.37 -22.33 3.74
CA VAL A 40 -1.85 -20.95 3.68
C VAL A 40 -0.42 -20.97 3.12
N TYR A 41 0.49 -21.75 3.71
CA TYR A 41 1.89 -21.81 3.26
C TYR A 41 2.08 -22.35 1.83
N ARG A 42 1.16 -23.19 1.35
CA ARG A 42 1.15 -23.65 -0.05
C ARG A 42 0.77 -22.53 -1.03
N SER A 43 -0.04 -21.59 -0.58
CA SER A 43 -0.50 -20.44 -1.38
C SER A 43 0.45 -19.25 -1.26
N PHE A 44 1.09 -19.10 -0.09
CA PHE A 44 1.94 -17.98 0.31
C PHE A 44 3.12 -18.53 1.13
N ALA A 45 4.28 -18.70 0.51
CA ALA A 45 5.41 -19.40 1.12
C ALA A 45 5.96 -18.67 2.36
N GLY A 46 6.01 -17.33 2.31
CA GLY A 46 6.34 -16.47 3.44
C GLY A 46 5.20 -16.29 4.44
N GLY A 47 4.02 -16.83 4.17
CA GLY A 47 2.83 -16.74 5.04
C GLY A 47 2.05 -15.45 4.83
N LEU A 48 1.72 -14.76 5.92
CA LEU A 48 0.94 -13.50 5.83
C LEU A 48 1.67 -12.34 5.14
N PRO A 49 3.00 -12.15 5.26
CA PRO A 49 3.73 -11.15 4.48
C PRO A 49 3.45 -11.22 2.98
N ASP A 50 3.63 -12.37 2.31
CA ASP A 50 3.32 -12.53 0.87
C ASP A 50 1.86 -12.20 0.55
N LEU A 51 0.93 -12.52 1.46
CA LEU A 51 -0.49 -12.19 1.30
C LEU A 51 -0.71 -10.68 1.40
N TYR A 52 -0.04 -9.98 2.31
CA TYR A 52 -0.10 -8.53 2.44
C TYR A 52 0.49 -7.84 1.21
N GLU A 53 1.65 -8.31 0.74
CA GLU A 53 2.28 -7.83 -0.50
C GLU A 53 1.31 -7.94 -1.67
N LEU A 54 0.70 -9.12 -1.87
CA LEU A 54 -0.26 -9.33 -2.95
C LEU A 54 -1.47 -8.37 -2.86
N VAL A 55 -2.03 -8.17 -1.66
CA VAL A 55 -3.20 -7.28 -1.48
C VAL A 55 -2.85 -5.83 -1.82
N ILE A 56 -1.73 -5.31 -1.30
CA ILE A 56 -1.37 -3.91 -1.56
C ILE A 56 -0.91 -3.70 -3.00
N GLU A 57 -0.26 -4.69 -3.61
CA GLU A 57 0.08 -4.65 -5.04
C GLU A 57 -1.17 -4.58 -5.91
N GLN A 58 -2.19 -5.41 -5.64
CA GLN A 58 -3.47 -5.39 -6.36
C GLN A 58 -4.20 -4.06 -6.20
N ARG A 59 -4.20 -3.49 -4.98
CA ARG A 59 -4.79 -2.17 -4.72
C ARG A 59 -4.05 -1.06 -5.43
N THR A 60 -2.73 -1.12 -5.43
CA THR A 60 -1.88 -0.14 -6.13
C THR A 60 -2.09 -0.21 -7.63
N GLN A 61 -2.14 -1.42 -8.20
CA GLN A 61 -2.45 -1.60 -9.63
C GLN A 61 -3.84 -1.05 -9.95
N THR A 62 -4.85 -1.37 -9.13
CA THR A 62 -6.21 -0.82 -9.32
C THR A 62 -6.21 0.70 -9.26
N ALA A 63 -5.41 1.32 -8.39
CA ALA A 63 -5.27 2.76 -8.33
C ALA A 63 -4.57 3.32 -9.59
N LEU A 64 -3.56 2.65 -10.11
CA LEU A 64 -2.87 3.03 -11.34
C LEU A 64 -3.79 2.92 -12.57
N ASP A 65 -4.65 1.90 -12.60
CA ASP A 65 -5.60 1.67 -13.69
C ASP A 65 -6.79 2.64 -13.69
N LEU A 66 -7.20 3.11 -12.50
CA LEU A 66 -8.40 3.94 -12.32
C LEU A 66 -8.12 5.43 -12.08
N ALA A 67 -6.91 5.77 -11.63
CA ALA A 67 -6.51 7.16 -11.49
C ALA A 67 -6.37 7.84 -12.86
N GLY A 68 -6.38 9.17 -12.82
CA GLY A 68 -6.04 9.97 -14.00
C GLY A 68 -4.57 9.83 -14.40
N THR A 69 -4.17 10.54 -15.45
CA THR A 69 -2.91 10.26 -16.17
C THR A 69 -1.70 10.99 -15.58
N ASN A 70 -1.85 11.67 -14.44
CA ASN A 70 -0.76 12.39 -13.80
C ASN A 70 -0.72 12.13 -12.28
N TRP A 71 0.46 12.37 -11.70
CA TRP A 71 0.71 12.12 -10.28
C TRP A 71 -0.28 12.79 -9.33
N LEU A 72 -0.68 14.03 -9.63
CA LEU A 72 -1.60 14.75 -8.75
C LEU A 72 -2.96 14.07 -8.73
N GLU A 73 -3.48 13.65 -9.89
CA GLU A 73 -4.72 12.87 -10.00
C GLU A 73 -4.60 11.52 -9.29
N PHE A 74 -3.46 10.84 -9.42
CA PHE A 74 -3.16 9.60 -8.70
C PHE A 74 -3.14 9.79 -7.17
N VAL A 75 -2.47 10.83 -6.67
CA VAL A 75 -2.45 11.16 -5.24
C VAL A 75 -3.85 11.51 -4.74
N ASN A 76 -4.60 12.33 -5.46
CA ASN A 76 -6.00 12.65 -5.12
C ASN A 76 -6.83 11.38 -4.99
N TYR A 77 -6.78 10.51 -5.99
CA TYR A 77 -7.51 9.23 -5.99
C TYR A 77 -7.11 8.36 -4.79
N CYS A 78 -5.81 8.17 -4.56
CA CYS A 78 -5.32 7.36 -3.44
C CYS A 78 -5.77 7.91 -2.09
N VAL A 79 -5.67 9.22 -1.87
CA VAL A 79 -6.09 9.88 -0.63
C VAL A 79 -7.59 9.72 -0.43
N ASP A 80 -8.41 9.89 -1.48
CA ASP A 80 -9.86 9.71 -1.42
C ASP A 80 -10.25 8.27 -1.07
N GLN A 81 -9.59 7.29 -1.68
CA GLN A 81 -9.83 5.88 -1.36
C GLN A 81 -9.42 5.53 0.07
N ILE A 82 -8.26 6.03 0.53
CA ILE A 82 -7.77 5.82 1.89
C ILE A 82 -8.73 6.43 2.90
N LEU A 83 -9.21 7.66 2.67
CA LEU A 83 -10.14 8.33 3.57
C LEU A 83 -11.53 7.68 3.57
N ALA A 84 -12.07 7.29 2.40
CA ALA A 84 -13.35 6.60 2.29
C ALA A 84 -13.35 5.23 2.99
N GLN A 85 -12.19 4.57 3.05
CA GLN A 85 -12.01 3.26 3.67
C GLN A 85 -11.01 3.34 4.83
N ARG A 86 -11.05 4.44 5.61
CA ARG A 86 -10.06 4.77 6.65
C ARG A 86 -9.70 3.60 7.56
N GLN A 87 -10.71 2.92 8.09
CA GLN A 87 -10.52 1.80 9.01
C GLN A 87 -9.75 0.65 8.35
N ARG A 88 -10.11 0.30 7.12
CA ARG A 88 -9.48 -0.78 6.35
C ARG A 88 -7.99 -0.53 6.15
N PHE A 89 -7.65 0.67 5.70
CA PHE A 89 -6.26 1.05 5.47
C PHE A 89 -5.47 1.17 6.77
N GLN A 90 -6.08 1.66 7.86
CA GLN A 90 -5.46 1.65 9.18
C GLN A 90 -5.14 0.24 9.66
N ASN A 91 -6.10 -0.68 9.59
CA ASN A 91 -5.89 -2.07 9.95
C ASN A 91 -4.81 -2.73 9.10
N PHE A 92 -4.80 -2.45 7.79
CA PHE A 92 -3.78 -2.98 6.89
C PHE A 92 -2.39 -2.45 7.26
N TYR A 93 -2.28 -1.16 7.53
CA TYR A 93 -1.01 -0.56 7.97
C TYR A 93 -0.51 -1.17 9.27
N LYS A 94 -1.38 -1.35 10.28
CA LYS A 94 -1.04 -2.01 11.55
C LYS A 94 -0.48 -3.43 11.35
N LEU A 95 -1.09 -4.20 10.44
CA LEU A 95 -0.69 -5.58 10.16
C LEU A 95 0.58 -5.67 9.31
N ALA A 96 0.66 -4.89 8.22
CA ALA A 96 1.68 -5.05 7.19
C ALA A 96 2.96 -4.30 7.53
N ARG A 97 2.88 -3.10 8.12
CA ARG A 97 4.06 -2.24 8.36
C ARG A 97 5.15 -2.89 9.21
N PRO A 98 4.84 -3.68 10.28
CA PRO A 98 5.88 -4.31 11.09
C PRO A 98 6.60 -5.48 10.41
N VAL A 99 5.97 -6.10 9.40
CA VAL A 99 6.47 -7.34 8.78
C VAL A 99 7.02 -7.16 7.38
N LEU A 100 6.51 -6.17 6.63
CA LEU A 100 7.02 -5.86 5.29
C LEU A 100 8.25 -4.95 5.40
N PRO A 101 9.35 -5.28 4.70
CA PRO A 101 10.58 -4.51 4.79
C PRO A 101 10.40 -3.12 4.17
N LYS A 102 11.14 -2.12 4.65
CA LYS A 102 11.08 -0.74 4.13
C LYS A 102 11.26 -0.68 2.61
N VAL A 103 12.20 -1.48 2.09
CA VAL A 103 12.50 -1.55 0.65
C VAL A 103 11.30 -1.95 -0.21
N PHE A 104 10.37 -2.77 0.32
CA PHE A 104 9.15 -3.13 -0.39
C PHE A 104 8.27 -1.90 -0.65
N TRP A 105 8.05 -1.08 0.39
CA TRP A 105 7.26 0.15 0.28
C TRP A 105 7.92 1.18 -0.64
N GLU A 106 9.24 1.32 -0.56
CA GLU A 106 10.01 2.19 -1.44
C GLU A 106 9.87 1.76 -2.92
N GLN A 107 9.94 0.45 -3.19
CA GLN A 107 9.74 -0.10 -4.53
C GLN A 107 8.31 0.13 -5.05
N LEU A 108 7.30 -0.01 -4.20
CA LEU A 108 5.91 0.23 -4.56
C LEU A 108 5.67 1.69 -4.99
N ILE A 109 6.19 2.65 -4.22
CA ILE A 109 6.11 4.08 -4.55
C ILE A 109 6.91 4.39 -5.81
N LYS A 110 8.12 3.84 -5.94
CA LYS A 110 8.98 4.02 -7.12
C LYS A 110 8.29 3.53 -8.40
N ARG A 111 7.60 2.38 -8.33
CA ARG A 111 6.78 1.87 -9.43
C ARG A 111 5.69 2.85 -9.82
N ALA A 112 4.92 3.34 -8.84
CA ALA A 112 3.86 4.30 -9.11
C ALA A 112 4.38 5.59 -9.75
N LEU A 113 5.52 6.12 -9.27
CA LEU A 113 6.16 7.29 -9.87
C LEU A 113 6.61 7.07 -11.32
N LEU A 114 7.11 5.87 -11.65
CA LEU A 114 7.50 5.50 -13.01
C LEU A 114 6.28 5.38 -13.93
N GLU A 115 5.22 4.71 -13.48
CA GLU A 115 4.00 4.51 -14.27
C GLU A 115 3.21 5.82 -14.49
N GLN A 116 3.35 6.78 -13.58
CA GLN A 116 2.77 8.12 -13.69
C GLN A 116 3.71 9.12 -14.38
N GLU A 117 4.81 8.63 -14.99
CA GLU A 117 5.81 9.40 -15.73
C GLU A 117 6.43 10.58 -14.96
N VAL A 118 6.41 10.53 -13.61
CA VAL A 118 6.98 11.56 -12.75
C VAL A 118 8.49 11.50 -12.77
N ILE A 119 9.02 10.28 -12.78
CA ILE A 119 10.44 10.01 -12.96
C ILE A 119 10.62 9.24 -14.26
N LEU A 120 11.54 9.70 -15.10
CA LEU A 120 11.85 9.02 -16.36
C LEU A 120 13.02 8.06 -16.18
N PRO A 121 13.04 6.90 -16.88
CA PRO A 121 14.21 6.04 -16.95
C PRO A 121 15.43 6.85 -17.42
N GLY A 122 16.46 6.94 -16.57
CA GLY A 122 17.68 7.70 -16.88
C GLY A 122 17.66 9.19 -16.49
N MET A 123 16.72 9.63 -15.65
CA MET A 123 16.78 10.97 -15.03
C MET A 123 18.19 11.25 -14.48
N ALA A 124 18.75 12.40 -14.87
CA ALA A 124 20.16 12.76 -14.73
C ALA A 124 20.66 12.94 -13.27
N LEU A 125 19.77 12.83 -12.28
CA LEU A 125 20.08 12.97 -10.86
C LEU A 125 19.81 11.64 -10.14
N PRO A 126 20.83 10.77 -10.00
CA PRO A 126 20.73 9.46 -9.34
C PRO A 126 20.18 9.45 -7.90
N GLY A 127 20.00 10.61 -7.25
CA GLY A 127 19.43 10.73 -5.91
C GLY A 127 18.02 11.35 -5.85
N LEU A 128 17.51 11.95 -6.93
CA LEU A 128 16.23 12.67 -6.88
C LEU A 128 15.06 11.70 -6.70
N ALA A 129 15.06 10.59 -7.46
CA ALA A 129 14.01 9.58 -7.34
C ALA A 129 13.96 8.96 -5.93
N ASP A 130 15.12 8.64 -5.36
CA ASP A 130 15.21 8.07 -4.03
C ASP A 130 14.81 9.08 -2.94
N PHE A 131 15.13 10.37 -3.12
CA PHE A 131 14.65 11.46 -2.27
C PHE A 131 13.12 11.59 -2.31
N MET A 132 12.52 11.57 -3.50
CA MET A 132 11.07 11.65 -3.68
C MET A 132 10.36 10.46 -3.05
N VAL A 133 10.84 9.24 -3.33
CA VAL A 133 10.32 8.00 -2.73
C VAL A 133 10.39 8.08 -1.21
N GLY A 134 11.54 8.49 -0.66
CA GLY A 134 11.74 8.65 0.77
C GLY A 134 10.79 9.68 1.39
N GLY A 135 10.60 10.83 0.73
CA GLY A 135 9.69 11.89 1.18
C GLY A 135 8.22 11.45 1.18
N ILE A 136 7.77 10.80 0.12
CA ILE A 136 6.40 10.26 0.01
C ILE A 136 6.17 9.19 1.09
N LEU A 137 7.13 8.28 1.26
CA LEU A 137 7.03 7.23 2.28
C LEU A 137 6.96 7.82 3.68
N TRP A 138 7.84 8.77 4.01
CA TRP A 138 7.88 9.41 5.32
C TRP A 138 6.57 10.17 5.64
N ASN A 139 6.05 10.94 4.68
CA ASN A 139 4.79 11.67 4.86
C ASN A 139 3.61 10.69 5.00
N SER A 140 3.59 9.61 4.21
CA SER A 140 2.58 8.56 4.34
C SER A 140 2.64 7.90 5.71
N GLU A 141 3.82 7.47 6.16
CA GLU A 141 4.01 6.86 7.49
C GLU A 141 3.59 7.78 8.62
N LYS A 142 3.92 9.08 8.55
CA LYS A 142 3.48 10.07 9.53
C LYS A 142 1.95 10.19 9.56
N TRP A 143 1.31 10.22 8.40
CA TRP A 143 -0.15 10.29 8.30
C TRP A 143 -0.83 9.04 8.87
N PHE A 144 -0.34 7.85 8.53
CA PHE A 144 -0.83 6.58 9.07
C PHE A 144 -0.59 6.46 10.59
N SER A 145 0.58 6.87 11.08
CA SER A 145 0.91 6.87 12.51
C SER A 145 0.01 7.82 13.31
N ASN A 146 -0.45 8.91 12.68
CA ASN A 146 -1.44 9.82 13.25
C ASN A 146 -2.90 9.43 12.93
N GLN A 147 -3.15 8.14 12.70
CA GLN A 147 -4.49 7.57 12.50
C GLN A 147 -5.29 8.21 11.35
N LEU A 148 -4.62 8.68 10.30
CA LEU A 148 -5.22 9.34 9.13
C LEU A 148 -6.08 10.57 9.49
N ARG A 149 -5.71 11.30 10.55
CA ARG A 149 -6.47 12.47 11.05
C ARG A 149 -6.22 13.77 10.29
N ALA A 150 -5.10 13.87 9.55
CA ALA A 150 -4.78 15.07 8.79
C ALA A 150 -5.86 15.33 7.71
N PRO A 151 -6.23 16.60 7.47
CA PRO A 151 -7.14 16.99 6.38
C PRO A 151 -6.64 16.51 5.01
N ARG A 152 -7.58 16.23 4.12
CA ARG A 152 -7.32 15.74 2.76
C ARG A 152 -6.34 16.64 2.01
N GLU A 153 -6.58 17.95 2.05
CA GLU A 153 -5.82 18.96 1.32
C GLU A 153 -4.38 19.02 1.80
N GLU A 154 -4.16 18.96 3.11
CA GLU A 154 -2.84 18.94 3.73
C GLU A 154 -2.05 17.69 3.31
N VAL A 155 -2.71 16.53 3.26
CA VAL A 155 -2.09 15.27 2.84
C VAL A 155 -1.70 15.32 1.36
N ILE A 156 -2.58 15.85 0.49
CA ILE A 156 -2.29 15.99 -0.94
C ILE A 156 -1.09 16.91 -1.13
N GLU A 157 -1.01 18.03 -0.41
CA GLU A 157 0.14 18.94 -0.49
C GLU A 157 1.46 18.23 -0.14
N PHE A 158 1.49 17.41 0.92
CA PHE A 158 2.69 16.69 1.35
C PHE A 158 3.10 15.51 0.45
N LEU A 159 2.14 14.90 -0.25
CA LEU A 159 2.37 13.75 -1.14
C LEU A 159 2.53 14.15 -2.60
N SER A 160 2.14 15.38 -2.95
CA SER A 160 2.36 15.94 -4.27
C SER A 160 3.84 16.24 -4.46
N VAL A 161 4.39 15.75 -5.56
CA VAL A 161 5.72 16.17 -6.00
C VAL A 161 5.57 17.56 -6.63
N PRO A 162 6.44 18.53 -6.34
CA PRO A 162 6.38 19.83 -6.98
C PRO A 162 6.40 19.66 -8.51
N SER A 163 5.40 20.23 -9.20
CA SER A 163 5.29 20.23 -10.66
C SER A 163 6.43 20.99 -11.36
N GLN A 164 7.31 21.61 -10.58
CA GLN A 164 8.44 22.41 -11.02
C GLN A 164 9.68 22.01 -10.22
N ILE A 165 10.20 20.81 -10.44
CA ILE A 165 11.65 20.62 -10.31
C ILE A 165 12.22 21.02 -11.67
N VAL A 166 12.34 22.34 -11.90
CA VAL A 166 13.10 22.86 -13.03
C VAL A 166 14.55 22.48 -12.76
N ILE A 167 15.05 21.49 -13.48
CA ILE A 167 16.49 21.20 -13.59
C ILE A 167 17.03 22.07 -14.72
#